data_AF-A0A5K1V908-F1
#
_entry.id   AF-A0A5K1V908-F1
#
_cell.length_a   1.000
_cell.length_b   1.000
_cell.length_c   1.000
_cell.angle_alpha   90.00
_cell.angle_beta   90.00
_cell.angle_gamma   90.00
#
_symmetry.space_group_name_H-M   'P 1'
#
loop_
_entity.id
_entity.type
_entity.pdbx_description
1 polymer ?
#
loop_
_entity_poly.entity_id
_entity_poly.type
_entity_poly.pdbx_seq_one_letter_code
_entity_poly.pdbx_strand_id
1 'polypeptide(L)'
;MKGIYEEIYRVKDKDENEGIPIIIVGNKCDLENERQVTKEDGIEYADSVKCPFLECSAKTNENINQIFDIITRNVVEYKYSIKEEIWTIEKPKKEKGCCLF
;
A
#
# COMPACT_ATOMS: atom_id res chain seq x y z
N MET A 1 21.23 6.12 -0.88
CA MET A 1 20.96 4.69 -0.55
C MET A 1 19.68 4.34 -1.26
N LYS A 2 19.61 3.28 -2.08
CA LYS A 2 18.30 2.83 -2.61
C LYS A 2 17.57 2.18 -1.43
N GLY A 3 16.38 2.66 -1.08
CA GLY A 3 15.58 2.09 -0.01
C GLY A 3 14.95 0.76 -0.41
N ILE A 4 14.46 0.02 0.58
CA ILE A 4 13.73 -1.23 0.36
C ILE A 4 12.44 -1.01 -0.45
N TYR A 5 11.86 0.19 -0.35
CA TYR A 5 10.64 0.59 -1.07
C TYR A 5 10.84 0.55 -2.58
N GLU A 6 11.89 1.20 -3.08
CA GLU A 6 12.23 1.24 -4.50
C GLU A 6 12.64 -0.14 -5.03
N GLU A 7 13.23 -0.98 -4.17
CA GLU A 7 13.58 -2.35 -4.50
C GLU A 7 12.34 -3.25 -4.67
N ILE A 8 11.28 -3.03 -3.89
CA ILE A 8 10.01 -3.77 -4.05
C ILE A 8 9.44 -3.54 -5.45
N TYR A 9 9.34 -2.30 -5.91
CA TYR A 9 8.82 -1.99 -7.25
C TYR A 9 9.69 -2.58 -8.35
N ARG A 10 11.03 -2.47 -8.22
CA ARG A 10 11.97 -3.06 -9.17
C ARG A 10 11.82 -4.58 -9.28
N VAL A 11 11.68 -5.29 -8.16
CA VAL A 11 11.56 -6.76 -8.14
C VAL A 11 10.19 -7.22 -8.59
N LYS A 12 9.15 -6.43 -8.35
CA LYS A 12 7.78 -6.73 -8.78
C LYS A 12 7.52 -6.37 -10.24
N ASP A 13 8.48 -5.77 -10.93
CA ASP A 13 8.36 -5.29 -12.31
C ASP A 13 7.11 -4.42 -12.48
N LYS A 14 6.97 -3.45 -11.55
CA LYS A 14 5.84 -2.53 -11.50
C LYS A 14 6.33 -1.10 -11.38
N ASP A 15 5.61 -0.18 -12.01
CA ASP A 15 5.77 1.26 -11.77
C ASP A 15 5.16 1.67 -10.42
N GLU A 16 5.65 2.76 -9.83
CA GLU A 16 5.05 3.35 -8.62
C GLU A 16 3.58 3.72 -8.82
N ASN A 17 3.18 4.00 -10.07
CA ASN A 17 1.81 4.31 -10.46
C ASN A 17 0.88 3.08 -10.46
N GLU A 18 1.42 1.86 -10.56
CA GLU A 18 0.63 0.64 -10.55
C GLU A 18 0.14 0.25 -9.15
N GLY A 19 0.65 0.91 -8.10
CA GLY A 19 0.22 0.77 -6.72
C GLY A 19 0.48 -0.63 -6.13
N ILE A 20 1.44 -0.76 -5.24
CA ILE A 20 1.60 -1.96 -4.41
C ILE A 20 1.08 -1.62 -3.01
N PRO A 21 0.08 -2.33 -2.48
CA PRO A 21 -0.34 -2.15 -1.09
C PRO A 21 0.82 -2.45 -0.15
N ILE A 22 1.30 -1.43 0.55
CA ILE A 22 2.43 -1.48 1.48
C ILE A 22 2.02 -0.80 2.80
N ILE A 23 2.54 -1.30 3.91
CA ILE A 23 2.48 -0.67 5.23
C ILE A 23 3.88 -0.72 5.84
N ILE A 24 4.32 0.39 6.42
CA ILE A 24 5.58 0.47 7.15
C ILE A 24 5.32 0.12 8.61
N VAL A 25 6.12 -0.79 9.16
CA VAL A 25 5.90 -1.30 10.52
C VAL A 25 7.16 -1.16 11.36
N GLY A 26 7.06 -0.37 12.44
CA GLY A 26 8.06 -0.31 13.50
C GLY A 26 7.87 -1.48 14.47
N ASN A 27 8.46 -2.63 14.17
CA ASN A 27 8.34 -3.82 15.02
C ASN A 27 9.23 -3.74 16.27
N LYS A 28 8.89 -4.52 17.29
CA LYS A 28 9.56 -4.61 18.61
C LYS A 28 9.43 -3.34 19.45
N CYS A 29 8.28 -2.68 19.41
CA CYS A 29 8.01 -1.52 20.26
C CYS A 29 8.11 -1.80 21.77
N ASP A 30 8.11 -3.07 22.19
CA ASP A 30 8.34 -3.48 23.58
C ASP A 30 9.76 -3.20 24.09
N LEU A 31 10.72 -2.97 23.20
CA LEU A 31 12.13 -2.68 23.52
C LEU A 31 12.42 -1.17 23.51
N GLU A 32 11.61 -0.37 24.20
CA GLU A 32 11.72 1.09 24.22
C GLU A 32 13.11 1.59 24.64
N ASN A 33 13.74 0.93 25.62
CA ASN A 33 15.08 1.29 26.11
C ASN A 33 16.20 1.00 25.09
N GLU A 34 15.94 0.16 24.09
CA GLU A 34 16.87 -0.18 23.01
C GLU A 34 16.49 0.51 21.69
N ARG A 35 15.53 1.45 21.71
CA ARG A 35 15.04 2.16 20.54
C ARG A 35 16.18 2.85 19.79
N GLN A 36 16.34 2.50 18.52
CA GLN A 36 17.32 3.13 17.60
C GLN A 36 16.66 4.04 16.56
N VAL A 37 15.34 3.91 16.37
CA VAL A 37 14.56 4.68 15.40
C VAL A 37 13.42 5.32 16.16
N THR A 38 13.33 6.65 16.10
CA THR A 38 12.23 7.36 16.75
C THR A 38 10.92 7.09 16.01
N LYS A 39 9.81 7.31 16.70
CA LYS A 39 8.50 7.15 16.06
C LYS A 39 8.34 8.16 14.93
N GLU A 40 8.86 9.38 15.13
CA GLU A 40 8.85 10.48 14.19
C GLU A 40 9.61 10.13 12.91
N ASP A 41 10.81 9.53 13.01
CA ASP A 41 11.57 9.07 11.84
C ASP A 41 10.80 8.02 11.04
N GLY A 42 10.12 7.11 11.74
CA GLY A 42 9.29 6.08 11.12
C GLY A 42 8.10 6.67 10.36
N ILE A 43 7.44 7.67 10.94
CA ILE A 43 6.35 8.42 10.31
C ILE A 43 6.87 9.21 9.11
N GLU A 44 7.97 9.96 9.26
CA GLU A 44 8.55 10.75 8.18
C GLU A 44 8.94 9.87 6.98
N TYR A 45 9.55 8.71 7.23
CA TYR A 45 9.85 7.76 6.18
C TYR A 45 8.57 7.26 5.49
N ALA A 46 7.56 6.85 6.25
CA ALA A 46 6.31 6.35 5.71
C ALA A 46 5.56 7.40 4.87
N ASP A 47 5.55 8.65 5.33
CA ASP A 47 4.97 9.79 4.59
C ASP A 47 5.73 10.05 3.29
N SER A 48 7.07 9.95 3.30
CA SER A 48 7.90 10.13 2.10
C SER A 48 7.59 9.12 0.99
N VAL A 49 7.18 7.91 1.38
CA VAL A 49 6.78 6.82 0.46
C VAL A 49 5.26 6.64 0.39
N LYS A 50 4.47 7.56 0.97
CA LYS A 50 3.00 7.56 0.97
C LYS A 50 2.37 6.24 1.45
N CYS A 51 2.98 5.62 2.45
CA CYS A 51 2.49 4.37 3.06
C CYS A 51 1.98 4.64 4.48
N PRO A 52 0.98 3.89 4.98
CA PRO A 52 0.61 3.93 6.38
C PRO A 52 1.77 3.45 7.27
N PHE A 53 1.84 3.97 8.49
CA PHE A 53 2.80 3.56 9.51
C PHE A 53 2.09 3.05 10.77
N LEU A 54 2.63 1.97 11.36
CA LEU A 54 2.22 1.52 12.69
C LEU A 54 3.39 0.90 13.45
N GLU A 55 3.44 1.08 14.76
CA GLU A 55 4.36 0.33 15.61
C GLU A 55 3.68 -0.94 16.15
N CYS A 56 4.44 -2.02 16.30
CA CYS A 56 3.92 -3.27 16.85
C CYS A 56 4.95 -4.04 17.65
N SER A 57 4.47 -4.99 18.44
CA SER A 57 5.32 -6.02 19.02
C SER A 57 4.71 -7.37 18.75
N ALA A 58 5.39 -8.15 17.92
CA ALA A 58 5.06 -9.56 17.72
C ALA A 58 5.21 -10.38 19.01
N LYS A 59 6.03 -9.93 19.97
CA LYS A 59 6.28 -10.62 21.23
C LYS A 59 5.14 -10.44 22.22
N THR A 60 4.62 -9.21 22.36
CA THR A 60 3.50 -8.91 23.27
C THR A 60 2.14 -8.94 22.57
N ASN A 61 2.11 -9.25 21.26
CA ASN A 61 0.92 -9.23 20.41
C ASN A 61 0.26 -7.84 20.33
N GLU A 62 1.05 -6.78 20.46
CA GLU A 62 0.58 -5.40 20.33
C GLU A 62 0.42 -5.03 18.85
N ASN A 63 -0.74 -4.47 18.49
CA ASN A 63 -1.09 -3.94 17.16
C ASN A 63 -1.02 -4.92 15.98
N ILE A 64 -0.76 -6.21 16.20
CA ILE A 64 -0.69 -7.23 15.15
C ILE A 64 -1.99 -7.28 14.33
N ASN A 65 -3.14 -7.39 15.00
CA ASN A 65 -4.44 -7.43 14.32
C ASN A 65 -4.70 -6.16 13.49
N GLN A 66 -4.33 -4.99 14.02
CA GLN A 66 -4.53 -3.71 13.34
C GLN A 66 -3.70 -3.61 12.05
N ILE A 67 -2.45 -4.08 12.07
CA ILE A 67 -1.60 -4.13 10.87
C ILE A 67 -2.27 -4.97 9.78
N PHE A 68 -2.69 -6.18 10.14
CA PHE A 68 -3.33 -7.09 9.18
C PHE A 68 -4.65 -6.53 8.66
N ASP A 69 -5.46 -5.91 9.51
CA ASP A 69 -6.70 -5.24 9.10
C ASP A 69 -6.45 -4.10 8.11
N ILE A 70 -5.46 -3.25 8.36
CA ILE A 70 -5.13 -2.13 7.47
C ILE A 70 -4.67 -2.65 6.11
N ILE A 71 -3.69 -3.57 6.09
CA ILE A 71 -3.12 -4.03 4.82
C ILE A 71 -4.12 -4.87 4.02
N THR A 72 -4.96 -5.67 4.68
CA THR A 72 -5.99 -6.46 3.97
C THR A 72 -7.05 -5.57 3.34
N ARG A 73 -7.49 -4.50 4.02
CA ARG A 73 -8.38 -3.49 3.43
C ARG A 73 -7.75 -2.83 2.21
N ASN A 74 -6.51 -2.36 2.31
CA ASN A 74 -5.80 -1.74 1.19
C ASN A 74 -5.68 -2.69 -0.02
N VAL A 75 -5.39 -3.98 0.21
CA VAL A 75 -5.34 -5.00 -0.85
C VAL A 75 -6.70 -5.21 -1.51
N VAL A 76 -7.79 -5.19 -0.73
CA VAL A 76 -9.15 -5.35 -1.24
C VAL A 76 -9.54 -4.15 -2.09
N GLU A 77 -9.31 -2.92 -1.60
CA GLU A 77 -9.57 -1.69 -2.34
C GLU A 77 -8.78 -1.65 -3.66
N TYR A 78 -7.50 -1.98 -3.62
CA TYR A 78 -6.66 -2.08 -4.81
C TYR A 78 -7.24 -3.03 -5.86
N LYS A 79 -7.69 -4.23 -5.45
CA LYS A 79 -8.31 -5.20 -6.35
C LYS A 79 -9.61 -4.69 -6.97
N TYR A 80 -10.39 -3.87 -6.26
CA TYR A 80 -11.60 -3.28 -6.81
C TYR A 80 -11.30 -2.19 -7.83
N SER A 81 -10.34 -1.30 -7.56
CA SER A 81 -9.93 -0.26 -8.52
C SER A 81 -9.48 -0.85 -9.86
N ILE A 82 -8.66 -1.91 -9.83
CA ILE A 82 -8.23 -2.62 -11.04
C ILE A 82 -9.41 -3.25 -11.80
N LYS A 83 -10.38 -3.83 -11.08
CA LYS A 83 -11.58 -4.40 -11.72
C LYS A 83 -12.45 -3.34 -12.39
N GLU A 84 -12.59 -2.16 -11.80
CA GLU A 84 -13.35 -1.05 -12.39
C GLU A 84 -12.68 -0.50 -13.65
N GLU A 85 -11.35 -0.38 -13.66
CA GLU A 85 -10.59 0.00 -14.85
C GLU A 85 -10.77 -1.00 -15.99
N ILE A 86 -10.63 -2.31 -15.72
CA ILE A 86 -10.85 -3.38 -16.72
C ILE A 86 -12.28 -3.32 -17.27
N TRP A 87 -13.29 -3.21 -16.39
CA TRP A 87 -14.69 -3.12 -16.80
C TRP A 87 -14.97 -1.90 -17.69
N THR A 88 -14.28 -0.79 -17.47
CA THR A 88 -14.42 0.43 -18.27
C THR A 88 -13.80 0.26 -19.67
N ILE A 89 -12.67 -0.44 -19.76
CA ILE A 89 -11.97 -0.74 -21.02
C ILE A 89 -12.77 -1.73 -21.89
N GLU A 90 -13.43 -2.72 -21.28
CA GLU A 90 -14.18 -3.74 -22.00
C GLU A 90 -15.52 -3.25 -22.59
N LYS A 91 -16.04 -2.08 -22.20
CA LYS A 91 -17.29 -1.58 -22.79
C LYS A 91 -17.09 -1.18 -24.25
N PRO A 92 -17.74 -1.83 -25.23
CA PRO A 92 -17.68 -1.39 -26.61
C PRO A 92 -18.28 0.02 -26.72
N LYS A 93 -17.56 0.94 -27.36
CA LYS A 93 -18.11 2.24 -27.75
C LYS A 93 -19.32 1.96 -28.64
N LYS A 94 -20.53 2.21 -28.13
CA LYS A 94 -21.75 2.20 -28.97
C LYS A 94 -21.52 3.19 -30.11
N GLU A 95 -21.30 2.66 -31.31
CA GLU A 95 -21.34 3.48 -32.51
C GLU A 95 -22.71 4.16 -32.55
N LYS A 96 -22.70 5.49 -32.63
CA LYS A 96 -23.93 6.25 -32.79
C LYS A 96 -24.50 5.86 -34.15
N GLY A 97 -25.53 5.03 -34.14
CA GLY A 97 -26.33 4.74 -35.32
C GLY A 97 -26.75 6.06 -35.97
N CYS A 98 -26.24 6.28 -37.17
CA CYS A 98 -26.54 7.44 -37.98
C CYS A 98 -27.95 7.28 -38.52
N CYS A 99 -28.95 7.81 -37.81
CA CYS A 99 -30.25 8.09 -38.40
C CYS A 99 -30.14 9.42 -39.15
N LEU A 100 -29.61 9.37 -40.38
CA LEU A 100 -29.87 10.40 -41.38
C LEU A 100 -31.22 10.07 -42.01
N PHE A 101 -32.23 10.83 -41.57
CA PHE A 101 -33.44 11.06 -42.35
C PHE A 101 -33.12 11.99 -43.52
#